data_AF-A0A1F3CF64-F1
#
_entry.id   AF-A0A1F3CF64-F1
#
_cell.length_a   1.000
_cell.length_b   1.000
_cell.length_c   1.000
_cell.angle_alpha   90.00
_cell.angle_beta   90.00
_cell.angle_gamma   90.00
#
_symmetry.space_group_name_H-M   'P 1'
#
loop_
_entity.id
_entity.type
_entity.pdbx_description
1 polymer ?
#
loop_
_entity_poly.entity_id
_entity_poly.type
_entity_poly.pdbx_seq_one_letter_code
_entity_poly.pdbx_strand_id
1 'polypeptide(L)' 'MVAQELCCPYCETVMEQRYNLHMPEHIWYECPICGHRAVPRGDAYVTPEDETEAHSPLQP' A
#
# COMPACT_ATOMS: atom_id res chain seq x y z
N MET A 1 -13.00 14.59 -9.74
CA MET A 1 -12.71 13.59 -8.69
C MET A 1 -11.32 13.95 -8.19
N VAL A 2 -11.21 14.55 -7.01
CA VAL A 2 -9.92 15.01 -6.47
C VAL A 2 -9.16 13.75 -6.08
N ALA A 3 -8.01 13.49 -6.71
CA ALA A 3 -7.15 12.39 -6.30
C ALA A 3 -6.81 12.59 -4.82
N GLN A 4 -7.25 11.66 -3.97
CA GLN A 4 -7.00 11.75 -2.54
C GLN A 4 -5.50 11.49 -2.35
N GLU A 5 -4.77 12.53 -1.96
CA GLU A 5 -3.32 12.45 -1.75
C GLU A 5 -3.05 11.53 -0.56
N LEU A 6 -2.47 10.36 -0.82
CA LEU A 6 -2.14 9.39 0.23
C LEU A 6 -0.90 9.89 0.98
N CYS A 7 -1.03 10.15 2.27
CA CYS A 7 0.09 10.54 3.13
C CYS A 7 0.64 9.33 3.89
N CYS A 8 1.96 9.28 4.03
CA CYS A 8 2.63 8.27 4.83
C CYS A 8 2.27 8.43 6.32
N PRO A 9 1.87 7.37 7.02
CA PRO A 9 1.46 7.45 8.43
C PRO A 9 2.63 7.74 9.40
N TYR A 10 3.88 7.57 8.96
CA TYR A 10 5.06 7.76 9.81
C TYR A 10 5.70 9.14 9.67
N CYS A 11 5.65 9.71 8.47
CA CYS A 11 6.40 10.94 8.13
C CYS A 11 5.49 12.05 7.61
N GLU A 12 4.18 11.79 7.51
CA GLU A 12 3.16 12.70 6.98
C GLU A 12 3.46 13.22 5.56
N THR A 13 4.39 12.55 4.86
CA THR A 13 4.83 12.93 3.53
C THR A 13 3.91 12.32 2.49
N VAL A 14 3.55 13.09 1.47
CA VAL A 14 2.77 12.61 0.31
C VAL A 14 3.51 11.47 -0.37
N MET A 15 2.81 10.34 -0.55
CA MET A 15 3.36 9.14 -1.15
C MET A 15 3.29 9.20 -2.68
N GLU A 16 4.28 8.61 -3.34
CA GLU A 16 4.33 8.54 -4.80
C GLU A 16 3.65 7.26 -5.28
N GLN A 17 2.77 7.37 -6.28
CA GLN A 17 2.20 6.21 -6.94
C GLN A 17 3.24 5.56 -7.86
N ARG A 18 3.45 4.26 -7.68
CA ARG A 18 4.32 3.40 -8.47
C ARG A 18 3.47 2.29 -9.09
N TYR A 19 3.95 1.78 -10.22
CA TYR A 19 3.28 0.71 -10.96
C TYR A 19 4.32 -0.23 -11.55
N ASN A 20 3.93 -1.49 -11.73
CA ASN A 20 4.76 -2.45 -12.43
C ASN A 20 4.55 -2.31 -13.95
N LEU A 21 5.62 -2.07 -14.69
CA LEU A 21 5.59 -1.93 -16.16
C LEU A 21 4.97 -3.16 -16.85
N HIS A 22 5.14 -4.35 -16.27
CA HIS A 22 4.66 -5.61 -16.85
C HIS A 22 3.28 -6.01 -16.30
N MET A 23 2.78 -5.32 -15.27
CA MET A 23 1.50 -5.57 -14.62
C MET A 23 0.89 -4.22 -14.23
N PRO A 24 0.30 -3.48 -15.18
CA PRO A 24 -0.20 -2.12 -14.95
C PRO A 24 -1.33 -2.05 -13.92
N GLU A 25 -2.02 -3.17 -13.67
CA GLU A 25 -3.03 -3.31 -12.62
C GLU A 25 -2.42 -3.34 -11.21
N HIS A 26 -1.10 -3.59 -11.11
CA HIS A 26 -0.38 -3.67 -9.87
C HIS A 26 0.25 -2.31 -9.54
N ILE A 27 -0.57 -1.46 -8.90
CA ILE A 27 -0.18 -0.17 -8.38
C ILE A 27 0.14 -0.27 -6.88
N TRP A 28 1.11 0.50 -6.40
CA TRP A 28 1.38 0.70 -4.97
C TRP A 28 1.83 2.14 -4.75
N TYR A 29 1.75 2.60 -3.50
CA TYR A 29 2.25 3.90 -3.09
C TYR A 29 3.52 3.69 -2.27
N GLU A 30 4.55 4.47 -2.53
CA GLU A 30 5.82 4.42 -1.80
C GLU A 30 6.16 5.80 -1.24
N CYS A 31 6.54 5.84 0.04
CA CYS A 31 7.01 7.06 0.67
C CYS A 31 8.48 7.32 0.27
N PRO A 32 8.82 8.46 -0.35
CA PRO A 32 10.19 8.75 -0.77
C PRO A 32 11.16 9.04 0.38
N ILE A 33 10.64 9.22 1.60
CA ILE A 33 11.44 9.58 2.78
C ILE A 33 11.82 8.36 3.62
N CYS A 34 10.83 7.52 3.98
CA CYS A 34 11.05 6.34 4.83
C CYS A 34 10.97 5.01 4.08
N GLY A 35 10.54 5.00 2.81
CA GLY A 35 10.37 3.78 2.03
C GLY A 35 9.13 2.95 2.39
N HIS A 36 8.22 3.47 3.23
CA HIS A 36 6.97 2.77 3.55
C HIS A 36 6.11 2.56 2.30
N ARG A 37 5.48 1.38 2.20
CA ARG A 37 4.69 0.97 1.03
C ARG A 37 3.25 0.70 1.43
N ALA A 38 2.31 1.15 0.61
CA ALA A 38 0.89 0.88 0.77
C ALA A 38 0.28 0.40 -0.55
N VAL A 39 -0.49 -0.68 -0.52
CA VAL A 39 -1.14 -1.23 -1.73
C VAL A 39 -2.64 -0.94 -1.64
N PRO A 40 -3.25 -0.31 -2.66
CA PRO A 40 -4.70 -0.13 -2.70
C PRO A 40 -5.38 -1.48 -2.97
N ARG A 41 -6.20 -1.96 -2.05
CA ARG A 41 -7.12 -3.09 -2.25
C ARG A 41 -8.55 -2.59 -2.07
N GLY A 42 -9.21 -2.26 -3.19
CA GLY A 42 -10.57 -1.72 -3.17
C GLY A 42 -10.62 -0.33 -2.54
N ASP A 43 -11.60 -0.06 -1.67
CA ASP A 43 -11.73 1.19 -0.91
C ASP A 43 -10.78 1.30 0.30
N ALA A 44 -9.92 0.31 0.53
CA ALA A 44 -9.00 0.27 1.66
C ALA A 44 -7.54 0.15 1.21
N TYR A 45 -6.63 0.83 1.91
CA TYR A 45 -5.18 0.70 1.72
C TYR A 45 -4.66 -0.33 2.72
N VAL A 46 -4.07 -1.40 2.21
CA VAL A 46 -3.52 -2.49 3.03
C VAL A 46 -2.01 -2.31 3.06
N THR A 47 -1.42 -2.29 4.25
CA THR A 47 0.04 -2.26 4.43
C THR A 47 0.59 -3.69 4.33
N PRO A 48 1.84 -3.88 3.90
CA PRO A 48 2.46 -5.20 3.79
C PRO A 48 2.66 -5.91 5.15
N GLU A 49 2.40 -5.24 6.28
CA GLU A 49 2.34 -5.88 7.59
C GLU A 49 1.03 -6.67 7.81
N ASP A 50 -0.04 -6.29 7.10
CA ASP A 50 -1.40 -6.84 7.25
C ASP A 50 -1.58 -8.16 6.45
N GLU A 51 -0.80 -8.34 5.38
CA GLU A 51 -0.84 -9.56 4.53
C GLU A 51 -0.27 -10.80 5.22
N THR A 52 0.51 -10.65 6.29
CA THR A 52 1.05 -11.76 7.08
C THR A 52 0.07 -12.40 8.06
N GLU A 53 -1.07 -11.77 8.36
CA GLU A 53 -2.01 -12.27 9.38
C GLU A 53 -3.16 -13.12 8.79
N ALA A 54 -3.33 -13.14 7.46
CA ALA A 54 -4.43 -13.86 6.80
C ALA A 54 -4.19 -15.36 6.53
N HIS A 55 -3.02 -15.90 6.89
CA HIS A 55 -2.63 -17.29 6.62
C HIS A 55 -2.27 -18.12 7.87
N SER A 56 -2.96 -17.89 9.00
CA SER A 56 -3.04 -18.91 10.05
C SER A 56 -4.24 -19.83 9.80
N PRO A 57 -4.08 -21.00 9.15
CA PRO A 57 -5.10 -22.03 9.26
C PRO A 57 -5.18 -22.45 10.73
N LEU A 58 -6.30 -22.12 11.37
CA LEU A 58 -6.75 -22.72 12.62
C LEU A 58 -6.62 -24.24 12.49
N GLN A 59 -5.63 -24.81 13.19
CA GLN A 59 -5.54 -26.25 13.40
C GLN A 59 -6.64 -26.70 14.36
N PRO A 60 -7.32 -27.81 14.07
CA PRO A 60 -7.65 -28.81 15.08
C PRO A 60 -6.70 -30.01 15.02
#